data_AF-A0A937R668-F1
#
_entry.id   AF-A0A937R668-F1
#
_cell.length_a   1.000
_cell.length_b   1.000
_cell.length_c   1.000
_cell.angle_alpha   90.00
_cell.angle_beta   90.00
_cell.angle_gamma   90.00
#
_symmetry.space_group_name_H-M   'P 1'
#
loop_
_entity.id
_entity.type
_entity.pdbx_description
1 polymer ?
#
loop_
_entity_poly.entity_id
_entity_poly.type
_entity_poly.pdbx_seq_one_letter_code
_entity_poly.pdbx_strand_id
1 'polypeptide(L)'
;MTIKRILILVPTLVILFLLQSYLWVPTYEEQTKGNPNRLHEYITASTGDATSLNPIISSNSTSSQIESLVFDSLLDRDEELRFRGRLATSWEISEEAYFYLNPHAVIHHAMTSDAGKTDAEGIVRILREARKRVTDLDPVLKATLNRIKKIMIIPPEKVVTTTHYKPAKEEKEEKEIEVIIQAPARIKLSLTEVDQDLFINLSKILGNDYFASFDGVQYLKTDPLVDKKRLAAYAKEYLPAIEHNPVIIFHLRPGVRFHDGHIFDAGDVRFTYEAIMDPKNLSPRTADYEPIKEVEVLDSLTVRIVYKRLYSPALGTWGMGILPEHILNQEALKKEAERLGKDPDKFSMRQSEFDRHPMGCGPFVFKEWKSDQFIDLDRFEDYWEGSPHYKRYVMRIIPDLLTQEMEFYAGTLDSYQVQPHQVERLKKDPRFQSFSGTSFGYTYIGYNMRRAPFNDVRVRRALGMAIDVNKIIDYVLYNQGE
;
A
#
# COMPACT_ATOMS: atom_id res chain seq x y z
N MET A 1 67.87 16.01 -28.36
CA MET A 1 67.21 14.91 -29.10
C MET A 1 66.06 14.24 -28.34
N THR A 2 66.00 14.33 -27.01
CA THR A 2 64.98 13.68 -26.16
C THR A 2 63.60 14.33 -26.22
N ILE A 3 63.51 15.67 -26.21
CA ILE A 3 62.22 16.39 -26.23
C ILE A 3 61.42 16.12 -27.52
N LYS A 4 62.11 16.08 -28.67
CA LYS A 4 61.48 15.81 -29.97
C LYS A 4 60.93 14.38 -30.08
N ARG A 5 61.55 13.41 -29.39
CA ARG A 5 61.06 12.02 -29.33
C ARG A 5 59.82 11.90 -28.43
N ILE A 6 59.81 12.60 -27.30
CA ILE A 6 58.66 12.62 -26.38
C ILE A 6 57.43 13.26 -27.05
N LEU A 7 57.63 14.38 -27.76
CA LEU A 7 56.55 15.08 -28.48
C LEU A 7 55.94 14.28 -29.64
N ILE A 8 56.64 13.26 -30.15
CA ILE A 8 56.11 12.38 -31.21
C ILE A 8 55.53 11.11 -30.58
N LEU A 9 56.28 10.43 -29.70
CA LEU A 9 55.88 9.14 -29.14
C LEU A 9 54.64 9.22 -28.25
N VAL A 10 54.49 10.28 -27.45
CA VAL A 10 53.35 10.39 -26.53
C VAL A 10 52.02 10.54 -27.29
N PRO A 11 51.86 11.45 -28.27
CA PRO A 11 50.66 11.50 -29.09
C PRO A 11 50.42 10.20 -29.87
N THR A 12 51.45 9.55 -30.42
CA THR A 12 51.28 8.29 -31.14
C THR A 12 50.79 7.16 -30.23
N LEU A 13 51.29 7.08 -29.00
CA LEU A 13 50.80 6.12 -27.99
C LEU A 13 49.35 6.39 -27.59
N VAL A 14 48.99 7.67 -27.39
CA VAL A 14 47.59 8.04 -27.09
C VAL A 14 46.67 7.71 -28.25
N ILE A 15 47.09 7.97 -29.49
CA ILE A 15 46.32 7.62 -30.70
C ILE A 15 46.15 6.11 -30.81
N LEU A 16 47.21 5.33 -30.60
CA LEU A 16 47.14 3.86 -30.62
C LEU A 16 46.23 3.32 -29.50
N PHE A 17 46.30 3.90 -28.30
CA PHE A 17 45.44 3.54 -27.18
C PHE A 17 43.96 3.88 -27.45
N LEU A 18 43.68 5.00 -28.11
CA LEU A 18 42.32 5.37 -28.53
C LEU A 18 41.83 4.55 -29.74
N LEU A 19 42.72 4.12 -30.63
CA LEU A 19 42.37 3.22 -31.74
C LEU A 19 42.02 1.81 -31.25
N GLN A 20 42.68 1.33 -30.19
CA GLN A 20 42.34 0.04 -29.59
C GLN A 20 40.94 0.08 -28.95
N SER A 21 40.53 1.22 -28.38
CA SER A 21 39.20 1.31 -27.76
C SER A 21 38.10 1.19 -28.82
N TYR A 22 38.33 1.67 -30.05
CA TYR A 22 37.43 1.49 -31.18
C TYR A 22 37.21 0.00 -31.56
N LEU A 23 38.17 -0.87 -31.26
CA LEU A 23 38.08 -2.32 -31.52
C LEU A 23 37.52 -3.12 -30.33
N TRP A 24 37.35 -2.48 -29.17
CA TRP A 24 36.74 -3.08 -27.97
C TRP A 24 35.30 -2.62 -27.72
N VAL A 25 34.81 -1.63 -28.47
CA VAL A 25 33.37 -1.37 -28.54
C VAL A 25 32.75 -2.47 -29.39
N PRO A 26 31.77 -3.25 -28.87
CA PRO A 26 31.03 -4.21 -29.68
C PRO A 26 30.52 -3.51 -30.94
N THR A 27 30.78 -4.09 -32.11
CA THR A 27 30.32 -3.49 -33.37
C THR A 27 28.79 -3.45 -33.37
N TYR A 28 28.22 -2.47 -34.06
CA TYR A 28 26.76 -2.37 -34.24
C TYR A 28 26.18 -3.68 -34.82
N GLU A 29 26.96 -4.44 -35.59
CA GLU A 29 26.62 -5.77 -36.12
C GLU A 29 26.48 -6.86 -35.04
N GLU A 30 27.31 -6.86 -34.00
CA GLU A 30 27.15 -7.79 -32.86
C GLU A 30 25.96 -7.41 -31.97
N GLN A 31 25.65 -6.11 -31.88
CA GLN A 31 24.45 -5.61 -31.20
C GLN A 31 23.16 -5.84 -32.01
N THR A 32 23.23 -6.12 -33.31
CA THR A 32 22.04 -6.25 -34.19
C THR A 32 21.77 -7.69 -34.63
N LYS A 33 22.52 -8.67 -34.13
CA LYS A 33 22.08 -10.07 -34.22
C LYS A 33 20.84 -10.23 -33.34
N GLY A 34 19.69 -10.44 -33.98
CA GLY A 34 18.44 -10.73 -33.28
C GLY A 34 18.62 -11.85 -32.24
N ASN A 35 17.94 -11.74 -31.11
CA ASN A 35 18.16 -12.61 -29.95
C ASN A 35 17.99 -14.10 -30.32
N PRO A 36 19.05 -14.93 -30.37
CA PRO A 36 18.93 -16.35 -30.69
C PRO A 36 18.18 -17.14 -29.61
N ASN A 37 18.06 -16.57 -28.40
CA ASN A 37 17.33 -17.12 -27.26
C ASN A 37 15.91 -16.55 -27.12
N ARG A 38 15.30 -16.00 -28.20
CA ARG A 38 14.00 -15.32 -28.16
C ARG A 38 12.83 -16.12 -27.56
N LEU A 39 12.93 -17.44 -27.54
CA LEU A 39 11.93 -18.33 -26.91
C LEU A 39 12.18 -18.55 -25.41
N HIS A 40 13.29 -18.05 -24.88
CA HIS A 40 13.73 -18.26 -23.51
C HIS A 40 13.96 -16.96 -22.74
N GLU A 41 14.10 -15.83 -23.42
CA GLU A 41 14.30 -14.53 -22.80
C GLU A 41 13.23 -13.54 -23.24
N TYR A 42 12.82 -12.66 -22.32
CA TYR A 42 11.97 -11.51 -22.61
C TYR A 42 12.66 -10.23 -22.13
N ILE A 43 12.96 -9.34 -23.06
CA ILE A 43 13.76 -8.13 -22.83
C ILE A 43 12.89 -6.88 -23.01
N THR A 44 12.80 -6.08 -21.95
CA THR A 44 12.11 -4.78 -21.97
C THR A 44 13.10 -3.65 -21.75
N ALA A 45 12.73 -2.44 -22.15
CA ALA A 45 13.51 -1.24 -21.84
C ALA A 45 12.79 -0.37 -20.80
N SER A 46 13.58 0.35 -20.00
CA SER A 46 13.13 1.38 -19.08
C SER A 46 13.93 2.66 -19.30
N THR A 47 13.29 3.82 -19.19
CA THR A 47 13.94 5.12 -19.31
C THR A 47 14.70 5.55 -18.05
N GLY A 48 14.45 4.89 -16.92
CA GLY A 48 15.14 5.13 -15.66
C GLY A 48 15.42 3.83 -14.91
N ASP A 49 16.46 3.84 -14.07
CA ASP A 49 16.80 2.70 -13.22
C ASP A 49 15.88 2.63 -11.98
N ALA A 50 15.79 1.44 -11.37
CA ALA A 50 15.14 1.28 -10.08
C ALA A 50 15.92 2.04 -8.99
N THR A 51 15.29 2.34 -7.86
CA THR A 51 15.98 2.99 -6.71
C THR A 51 16.14 2.05 -5.52
N SER A 52 15.18 1.15 -5.36
CA SER A 52 15.12 0.08 -4.37
C SER A 52 14.14 -0.95 -4.93
N LEU A 53 14.37 -2.24 -4.66
CA LEU A 53 13.48 -3.34 -5.05
C LEU A 53 12.73 -3.91 -3.84
N ASN A 54 12.63 -3.14 -2.77
CA ASN A 54 11.87 -3.50 -1.59
C ASN A 54 10.45 -2.89 -1.67
N PRO A 55 9.39 -3.73 -1.76
CA PRO A 55 8.02 -3.27 -1.90
C PRO A 55 7.55 -2.32 -0.80
N ILE A 56 8.13 -2.31 0.40
CA ILE A 56 7.68 -1.38 1.46
C ILE A 56 8.41 -0.05 1.44
N ILE A 57 9.51 0.08 0.67
CA ILE A 57 10.39 1.27 0.64
C ILE A 57 10.27 2.01 -0.69
N SER A 58 10.14 1.28 -1.80
CA SER A 58 10.10 1.84 -3.14
C SER A 58 8.85 2.73 -3.37
N SER A 59 8.98 3.71 -4.27
CA SER A 59 7.92 4.68 -4.59
C SER A 59 7.89 5.10 -6.06
N ASN A 60 8.61 4.40 -6.94
CA ASN A 60 8.64 4.70 -8.36
C ASN A 60 8.14 3.51 -9.20
N SER A 61 7.77 3.80 -10.46
CA SER A 61 7.20 2.82 -11.38
C SER A 61 8.19 1.74 -11.82
N THR A 62 9.46 2.08 -12.04
CA THR A 62 10.50 1.13 -12.49
C THR A 62 10.74 0.04 -11.43
N SER A 63 10.89 0.44 -10.17
CA SER A 63 10.96 -0.46 -9.03
C SER A 63 9.72 -1.34 -8.96
N SER A 64 8.52 -0.74 -9.06
CA SER A 64 7.24 -1.48 -9.00
C SER A 64 7.12 -2.53 -10.10
N GLN A 65 7.64 -2.26 -11.31
CA GLN A 65 7.62 -3.21 -12.43
C GLN A 65 8.41 -4.47 -12.12
N ILE A 66 9.61 -4.33 -11.55
CA ILE A 66 10.43 -5.50 -11.13
C ILE A 66 9.80 -6.18 -9.91
N GLU A 67 9.35 -5.41 -8.92
CA GLU A 67 8.72 -5.95 -7.72
C GLU A 67 7.50 -6.82 -8.05
N SER A 68 6.69 -6.43 -9.03
CA SER A 68 5.53 -7.21 -9.49
C SER A 68 5.87 -8.57 -10.11
N LEU A 69 7.15 -8.78 -10.50
CA LEU A 69 7.65 -10.05 -11.02
C LEU A 69 8.30 -10.90 -9.93
N VAL A 70 8.81 -10.27 -8.86
CA VAL A 70 9.55 -10.94 -7.77
C VAL A 70 8.64 -11.28 -6.60
N PHE A 71 7.62 -10.48 -6.32
CA PHE A 71 6.73 -10.62 -5.18
C PHE A 71 5.29 -10.90 -5.61
N ASP A 72 4.55 -11.60 -4.76
CA ASP A 72 3.10 -11.76 -4.89
C ASP A 72 2.39 -11.07 -3.72
N SER A 73 1.20 -10.54 -4.01
CA SER A 73 0.31 -9.87 -3.06
C SER A 73 -0.80 -10.80 -2.56
N LEU A 74 -1.60 -10.37 -1.57
CA LEU A 74 -2.79 -11.15 -1.19
C LEU A 74 -3.87 -11.10 -2.26
N LEU A 75 -4.07 -9.91 -2.83
CA LEU A 75 -5.09 -9.61 -3.82
C LEU A 75 -4.48 -8.92 -5.03
N ASP A 76 -5.16 -9.01 -6.16
CA ASP A 76 -4.86 -8.26 -7.38
C ASP A 76 -6.18 -7.86 -8.06
N ARG A 77 -6.11 -7.21 -9.22
CA ARG A 77 -7.26 -6.94 -10.09
C ARG A 77 -7.20 -7.80 -11.34
N ASP A 78 -8.35 -8.23 -11.82
CA ASP A 78 -8.48 -8.83 -13.15
C ASP A 78 -8.57 -7.76 -14.25
N GLU A 79 -8.71 -8.20 -15.50
CA GLU A 79 -8.81 -7.32 -16.68
C GLU A 79 -10.05 -6.40 -16.62
N GLU A 80 -11.07 -6.76 -15.85
CA GLU A 80 -12.26 -5.93 -15.58
C GLU A 80 -12.14 -5.08 -14.29
N LEU A 81 -10.94 -4.98 -13.73
CA LEU A 81 -10.64 -4.23 -12.51
C LEU A 81 -11.34 -4.74 -11.24
N ARG A 82 -11.84 -5.97 -11.26
CA ARG A 82 -12.45 -6.62 -10.08
C ARG A 82 -11.35 -7.26 -9.25
N PHE A 83 -11.53 -7.24 -7.94
CA PHE A 83 -10.58 -7.91 -7.04
C PHE A 83 -10.58 -9.41 -7.27
N ARG A 84 -9.39 -9.98 -7.45
CA ARG A 84 -9.12 -11.41 -7.52
C ARG A 84 -8.11 -11.82 -6.46
N GLY A 85 -8.24 -13.05 -5.97
CA GLY A 85 -7.29 -13.62 -5.02
C GLY A 85 -5.96 -14.01 -5.67
N ARG A 86 -4.86 -13.79 -4.97
CA ARG A 86 -3.50 -14.22 -5.33
C ARG A 86 -2.98 -15.20 -4.28
N LEU A 87 -2.21 -14.70 -3.31
CA LEU A 87 -1.83 -15.45 -2.12
C LEU A 87 -3.02 -15.71 -1.19
N ALA A 88 -4.05 -14.86 -1.22
CA ALA A 88 -5.33 -15.18 -0.60
C ALA A 88 -6.24 -15.93 -1.60
N THR A 89 -6.78 -17.07 -1.18
CA THR A 89 -7.75 -17.85 -1.98
C THR A 89 -9.17 -17.32 -1.84
N SER A 90 -9.49 -16.75 -0.68
CA SER A 90 -10.78 -16.10 -0.39
C SER A 90 -10.64 -15.12 0.77
N TRP A 91 -11.65 -14.28 0.95
CA TRP A 91 -11.74 -13.36 2.08
C TRP A 91 -13.18 -13.12 2.52
N GLU A 92 -13.34 -12.81 3.80
CA GLU A 92 -14.62 -12.48 4.41
C GLU A 92 -14.55 -11.08 5.00
N ILE A 93 -15.59 -10.28 4.77
CA ILE A 93 -15.71 -8.92 5.30
C ILE A 93 -16.88 -8.88 6.26
N SER A 94 -16.59 -8.50 7.50
CA SER A 94 -17.58 -8.35 8.57
C SER A 94 -17.29 -7.08 9.36
N GLU A 95 -18.05 -6.83 10.41
CA GLU A 95 -17.83 -5.68 11.26
C GLU A 95 -18.04 -6.03 12.73
N GLU A 96 -17.14 -5.53 13.57
CA GLU A 96 -17.36 -5.40 15.00
C GLU A 96 -17.61 -3.93 15.34
N ALA A 97 -18.82 -3.62 15.80
CA ALA A 97 -19.19 -2.27 16.16
C ALA A 97 -19.37 -2.15 17.67
N TYR A 98 -19.01 -1.00 18.23
CA TYR A 98 -19.04 -0.77 19.66
C TYR A 98 -19.71 0.56 19.96
N PHE A 99 -20.46 0.63 21.06
CA PHE A 99 -20.91 1.91 21.60
C PHE A 99 -21.00 1.83 23.12
N TYR A 100 -20.83 2.97 23.78
CA TYR A 100 -20.90 3.05 25.24
C TYR A 100 -22.34 3.13 25.73
N LEU A 101 -22.58 2.61 26.93
CA LEU A 101 -23.81 2.89 27.66
C LEU A 101 -23.87 4.39 27.96
N ASN A 102 -24.97 5.04 27.58
CA ASN A 102 -25.20 6.45 27.87
C ASN A 102 -26.35 6.61 28.89
N PRO A 103 -26.05 6.75 30.19
CA PRO A 103 -27.07 6.87 31.23
C PRO A 103 -27.80 8.21 31.22
N HIS A 104 -27.35 9.19 30.43
CA HIS A 104 -27.98 10.50 30.29
C HIS A 104 -28.91 10.59 29.09
N ALA A 105 -28.80 9.66 28.13
CA ALA A 105 -29.70 9.61 26.99
C ALA A 105 -31.09 9.13 27.42
N VAL A 106 -32.12 9.86 26.96
CA VAL A 106 -33.52 9.43 27.11
C VAL A 106 -33.86 8.55 25.91
N ILE A 107 -34.21 7.29 26.19
CA ILE A 107 -34.62 6.36 25.15
C ILE A 107 -36.12 6.52 24.93
N HIS A 108 -36.48 7.15 23.83
CA HIS A 108 -37.86 7.30 23.39
C HIS A 108 -38.31 6.05 22.64
N HIS A 109 -38.52 4.93 23.33
CA HIS A 109 -39.02 3.73 22.68
C HIS A 109 -40.55 3.72 22.64
N ALA A 110 -41.14 3.75 21.46
CA ALA A 110 -42.59 3.58 21.26
C ALA A 110 -43.12 2.14 21.51
N MET A 111 -42.27 1.18 21.93
CA MET A 111 -42.62 -0.25 22.00
C MET A 111 -42.43 -0.90 23.38
N THR A 112 -42.03 -0.12 24.40
CA THR A 112 -42.03 -0.53 25.80
C THR A 112 -42.69 0.57 26.64
N SER A 113 -43.53 0.18 27.59
CA SER A 113 -44.27 1.11 28.47
C SER A 113 -43.38 1.89 29.45
N ASP A 114 -42.11 1.52 29.60
CA ASP A 114 -41.14 2.22 30.44
C ASP A 114 -40.25 3.13 29.60
N ALA A 115 -40.65 4.40 29.48
CA ALA A 115 -39.75 5.46 29.07
C ALA A 115 -38.82 5.80 30.25
N GLY A 116 -37.54 5.46 30.16
CA GLY A 116 -36.60 5.68 31.26
C GLY A 116 -35.14 5.36 30.93
N LYS A 117 -34.23 5.80 31.81
CA LYS A 117 -32.81 5.43 31.76
C LYS A 117 -32.69 3.92 31.84
N THR A 118 -31.94 3.32 30.93
CA THR A 118 -31.79 1.86 30.85
C THR A 118 -30.33 1.46 31.07
N ASP A 119 -30.12 0.29 31.65
CA ASP A 119 -28.79 -0.31 31.83
C ASP A 119 -28.37 -1.10 30.58
N ALA A 120 -27.18 -1.70 30.61
CA ALA A 120 -26.66 -2.44 29.46
C ALA A 120 -27.58 -3.61 29.05
N GLU A 121 -28.14 -4.34 30.02
CA GLU A 121 -29.09 -5.44 29.75
C GLU A 121 -30.40 -4.93 29.14
N GLY A 122 -30.88 -3.77 29.58
CA GLY A 122 -32.02 -3.08 29.01
C GLY A 122 -31.81 -2.71 27.54
N ILE A 123 -30.65 -2.16 27.17
CA ILE A 123 -30.28 -1.90 25.77
C ILE A 123 -30.31 -3.19 24.95
N VAL A 124 -29.68 -4.26 25.45
CA VAL A 124 -29.64 -5.55 24.75
C VAL A 124 -31.04 -6.10 24.53
N ARG A 125 -31.92 -6.01 25.55
CA ARG A 125 -33.33 -6.42 25.45
C ARG A 125 -34.06 -5.61 24.38
N ILE A 126 -33.90 -4.28 24.37
CA ILE A 126 -34.51 -3.40 23.36
C ILE A 126 -34.09 -3.81 21.95
N LEU A 127 -32.78 -3.98 21.71
CA LEU A 127 -32.28 -4.37 20.38
C LEU A 127 -32.77 -5.77 19.96
N ARG A 128 -32.85 -6.72 20.91
CA ARG A 128 -33.39 -8.06 20.64
C ARG A 128 -34.88 -8.05 20.33
N GLU A 129 -35.68 -7.26 21.04
CA GLU A 129 -37.12 -7.11 20.78
C GLU A 129 -37.38 -6.39 19.45
N ALA A 130 -36.62 -5.34 19.15
CA ALA A 130 -36.66 -4.69 17.85
C ALA A 130 -36.35 -5.67 16.71
N ARG A 131 -35.39 -6.58 16.90
CA ARG A 131 -35.06 -7.64 15.95
C ARG A 131 -36.18 -8.70 15.79
N LYS A 132 -37.01 -8.94 16.81
CA LYS A 132 -38.16 -9.86 16.70
C LYS A 132 -39.36 -9.25 15.97
N ARG A 133 -39.59 -7.94 16.12
CA ARG A 133 -40.70 -7.19 15.50
C ARG A 133 -40.33 -6.54 14.16
N VAL A 134 -39.37 -7.12 13.45
CA VAL A 134 -38.79 -6.59 12.21
C VAL A 134 -39.80 -6.37 11.09
N THR A 135 -40.99 -6.99 11.14
CA THR A 135 -42.02 -6.86 10.09
C THR A 135 -42.63 -5.46 10.01
N ASP A 136 -42.66 -4.70 11.10
CA ASP A 136 -43.35 -3.41 11.19
C ASP A 136 -42.38 -2.21 11.11
N LEU A 137 -41.10 -2.48 10.88
CA LEU A 137 -40.03 -1.48 10.82
C LEU A 137 -39.76 -1.02 9.39
N ASP A 138 -39.25 0.21 9.28
CA ASP A 138 -38.68 0.75 8.04
C ASP A 138 -37.68 -0.24 7.41
N PRO A 139 -37.68 -0.44 6.07
CA PRO A 139 -36.82 -1.43 5.40
C PRO A 139 -35.32 -1.27 5.68
N VAL A 140 -34.83 -0.05 5.85
CA VAL A 140 -33.41 0.24 6.12
C VAL A 140 -33.06 -0.22 7.53
N LEU A 141 -33.89 0.11 8.52
CA LEU A 141 -33.69 -0.31 9.91
C LEU A 141 -33.77 -1.85 10.03
N LYS A 142 -34.71 -2.46 9.31
CA LYS A 142 -34.82 -3.92 9.19
C LYS A 142 -33.53 -4.54 8.65
N ALA A 143 -32.94 -3.98 7.59
CA ALA A 143 -31.68 -4.47 7.05
C ALA A 143 -30.55 -4.39 8.09
N THR A 144 -30.38 -3.25 8.76
CA THR A 144 -29.39 -3.07 9.84
C THR A 144 -29.56 -4.11 10.95
N LEU A 145 -30.77 -4.31 11.46
CA LEU A 145 -31.02 -5.28 12.53
C LEU A 145 -30.77 -6.74 12.10
N ASN A 146 -31.03 -7.07 10.83
CA ASN A 146 -30.75 -8.40 10.28
C ASN A 146 -29.26 -8.68 10.15
N ARG A 147 -28.43 -7.65 9.91
CA ARG A 147 -26.97 -7.78 9.83
C ARG A 147 -26.34 -8.15 11.17
N ILE A 148 -26.93 -7.71 12.29
CA ILE A 148 -26.42 -7.96 13.65
C ILE A 148 -26.59 -9.45 14.01
N LYS A 149 -25.48 -10.19 14.02
CA LYS A 149 -25.43 -11.61 14.38
C LYS A 149 -25.42 -11.81 15.89
N LYS A 150 -24.56 -11.06 16.60
CA LYS A 150 -24.33 -11.21 18.04
C LYS A 150 -24.33 -9.84 18.73
N ILE A 151 -24.87 -9.79 19.94
CA ILE A 151 -24.85 -8.63 20.83
C ILE A 151 -24.25 -9.10 22.15
N MET A 152 -23.19 -8.44 22.61
CA MET A 152 -22.51 -8.74 23.87
C MET A 152 -22.32 -7.48 24.69
N ILE A 153 -22.35 -7.63 26.02
CA ILE A 153 -22.02 -6.57 26.96
C ILE A 153 -20.55 -6.75 27.35
N ILE A 154 -19.78 -5.68 27.22
CA ILE A 154 -18.43 -5.57 27.75
C ILE A 154 -18.54 -4.80 29.07
N PRO A 155 -18.07 -5.35 30.20
CA PRO A 155 -18.19 -4.70 31.50
C PRO A 155 -17.36 -3.41 31.54
N PRO A 156 -17.66 -2.49 32.48
CA PRO A 156 -16.83 -1.32 32.72
C PRO A 156 -15.40 -1.73 33.04
N GLU A 157 -14.44 -0.97 32.53
CA GLU A 157 -13.01 -1.26 32.68
C GLU A 157 -12.25 0.01 33.07
N LYS A 158 -11.22 -0.15 33.91
CA LYS A 158 -10.26 0.90 34.19
C LYS A 158 -8.99 0.64 33.41
N VAL A 159 -8.69 1.51 32.45
CA VAL A 159 -7.46 1.46 31.65
C VAL A 159 -6.59 2.63 32.04
N VAL A 160 -5.28 2.39 32.16
CA VAL A 160 -4.28 3.43 32.37
C VAL A 160 -3.36 3.38 31.16
N THR A 161 -3.23 4.50 30.45
CA THR A 161 -2.37 4.62 29.29
C THR A 161 -1.50 5.86 29.41
N THR A 162 -0.37 5.85 28.73
CA THR A 162 0.57 6.96 28.70
C THR A 162 0.56 7.60 27.32
N THR A 163 0.44 8.92 27.28
CA THR A 163 0.61 9.69 26.04
C THR A 163 1.70 10.74 26.20
N HIS A 164 2.39 11.04 25.11
CA HIS A 164 3.40 12.10 25.06
C HIS A 164 2.79 13.36 24.48
N TYR A 165 3.08 14.50 25.10
CA TYR A 165 2.57 15.79 24.65
C TYR A 165 3.67 16.83 24.57
N LYS A 166 3.71 17.55 23.44
CA LYS A 166 4.56 18.72 23.25
C LYS A 166 3.74 20.02 23.37
N PRO A 167 3.93 20.83 24.42
CA PRO A 167 3.24 22.11 24.57
C PRO A 167 3.44 23.04 23.38
N ALA A 168 2.37 23.70 22.94
CA ALA A 168 2.48 24.74 21.94
C ALA A 168 3.06 26.01 22.59
N LYS A 169 4.32 26.31 22.21
CA LYS A 169 5.18 27.43 22.62
C LYS A 169 6.02 27.16 23.89
N GLU A 170 7.34 27.25 23.70
CA GLU A 170 8.42 27.43 24.70
C GLU A 170 9.09 26.20 25.34
N GLU A 171 8.50 25.00 25.36
CA GLU A 171 9.19 23.80 25.88
C GLU A 171 9.62 22.85 24.74
N LYS A 172 10.92 22.49 24.72
CA LYS A 172 11.50 21.57 23.73
C LYS A 172 11.21 20.09 24.03
N GLU A 173 10.88 19.77 25.27
CA GLU A 173 10.71 18.40 25.77
C GLU A 173 9.25 17.96 25.75
N GLU A 174 9.04 16.71 25.34
CA GLU A 174 7.74 16.05 25.44
C GLU A 174 7.47 15.72 26.90
N LYS A 175 6.29 16.11 27.39
CA LYS A 175 5.81 15.72 28.71
C LYS A 175 5.02 14.45 28.59
N GLU A 176 5.39 13.47 29.40
CA GLU A 176 4.63 12.25 29.61
C GLU A 176 3.37 12.57 30.43
N ILE A 177 2.22 12.10 29.96
CA ILE A 177 0.93 12.30 30.61
C ILE A 177 0.27 10.94 30.78
N GLU A 178 0.02 10.56 32.02
CA GLU A 178 -0.79 9.40 32.34
C GLU A 178 -2.27 9.77 32.14
N VAL A 179 -2.99 8.96 31.38
CA VAL A 179 -4.43 9.09 31.13
C VAL A 179 -5.13 7.90 31.77
N ILE A 180 -5.87 8.17 32.83
CA ILE A 180 -6.67 7.20 33.56
C ILE A 180 -8.09 7.23 33.00
N ILE A 181 -8.50 6.13 32.39
CA ILE A 181 -9.78 5.98 31.69
C ILE A 181 -10.65 5.03 32.53
N GLN A 182 -11.81 5.51 32.98
CA GLN A 182 -12.83 4.72 33.66
C GLN A 182 -13.98 4.45 32.69
N ALA A 183 -13.72 3.60 31.71
CA ALA A 183 -14.65 3.30 30.62
C ALA A 183 -15.96 2.69 31.17
N PRO A 184 -17.14 3.25 30.85
CA PRO A 184 -18.40 2.62 31.20
C PRO A 184 -18.61 1.33 30.39
N ALA A 185 -19.63 0.55 30.75
CA ALA A 185 -19.99 -0.65 30.00
C ALA A 185 -20.23 -0.34 28.52
N ARG A 186 -19.85 -1.27 27.64
CA ARG A 186 -20.01 -1.14 26.19
C ARG A 186 -20.90 -2.24 25.65
N ILE A 187 -21.60 -1.94 24.57
CA ILE A 187 -22.26 -2.95 23.76
C ILE A 187 -21.39 -3.24 22.54
N LYS A 188 -21.01 -4.51 22.37
CA LYS A 188 -20.35 -5.02 21.17
C LYS A 188 -21.40 -5.68 20.26
N LEU A 189 -21.45 -5.24 19.02
CA LEU A 189 -22.25 -5.79 17.95
C LEU A 189 -21.33 -6.51 16.96
N SER A 190 -21.60 -7.77 16.65
CA SER A 190 -20.94 -8.47 15.56
C SER A 190 -21.90 -8.54 14.37
N LEU A 191 -21.53 -7.93 13.26
CA LEU A 191 -22.33 -7.87 12.04
C LEU A 191 -21.79 -8.85 10.99
N THR A 192 -22.68 -9.28 10.10
CA THR A 192 -22.36 -10.16 8.96
C THR A 192 -21.71 -9.42 7.80
N GLU A 193 -21.94 -8.12 7.68
CA GLU A 193 -21.34 -7.22 6.69
C GLU A 193 -21.21 -5.82 7.31
N VAL A 194 -20.38 -4.97 6.68
CA VAL A 194 -20.18 -3.58 7.13
C VAL A 194 -21.45 -2.76 6.87
N ASP A 195 -21.93 -2.07 7.90
CA ASP A 195 -23.07 -1.16 7.82
C ASP A 195 -22.64 0.28 8.16
N GLN A 196 -22.41 1.09 7.12
CA GLN A 196 -21.93 2.47 7.28
C GLN A 196 -22.93 3.36 8.04
N ASP A 197 -24.22 3.01 8.00
CA ASP A 197 -25.29 3.77 8.63
C ASP A 197 -25.78 3.11 9.94
N LEU A 198 -25.03 2.13 10.47
CA LEU A 198 -25.40 1.35 11.66
C LEU A 198 -25.93 2.23 12.79
N PHE A 199 -25.14 3.21 13.23
CA PHE A 199 -25.49 4.05 14.37
C PHE A 199 -26.56 5.09 14.03
N ILE A 200 -26.68 5.51 12.76
CA ILE A 200 -27.78 6.36 12.29
C ILE A 200 -29.10 5.58 12.36
N ASN A 201 -29.09 4.29 12.05
CA ASN A 201 -30.29 3.46 12.12
C ASN A 201 -30.60 3.06 13.57
N LEU A 202 -29.60 2.72 14.39
CA LEU A 202 -29.82 2.39 15.80
C LEU A 202 -30.33 3.59 16.61
N SER A 203 -30.01 4.83 16.23
CA SER A 203 -30.54 6.02 16.92
C SER A 203 -32.06 6.16 16.77
N LYS A 204 -32.67 5.60 15.71
CA LYS A 204 -34.14 5.53 15.56
C LYS A 204 -34.80 4.67 16.65
N ILE A 205 -34.06 3.75 17.26
CA ILE A 205 -34.51 2.89 18.36
C ILE A 205 -34.09 3.46 19.71
N LEU A 206 -32.83 3.88 19.81
CA LEU A 206 -32.21 4.31 21.07
C LEU A 206 -32.45 5.80 21.41
N GLY A 207 -32.96 6.57 20.46
CA GLY A 207 -33.08 8.03 20.54
C GLY A 207 -32.04 8.73 19.67
N ASN A 208 -32.47 9.77 18.94
CA ASN A 208 -31.63 10.49 17.97
C ASN A 208 -30.34 11.06 18.59
N ASP A 209 -30.41 11.48 19.85
CA ASP A 209 -29.29 12.07 20.57
C ASP A 209 -28.49 11.05 21.40
N TYR A 210 -28.82 9.75 21.34
CA TYR A 210 -28.19 8.73 22.21
C TYR A 210 -26.67 8.74 22.08
N PHE A 211 -26.15 8.70 20.86
CA PHE A 211 -24.70 8.70 20.61
C PHE A 211 -24.10 10.11 20.72
N ALA A 212 -24.82 11.14 20.25
CA ALA A 212 -24.33 12.52 20.23
C ALA A 212 -24.20 13.14 21.64
N SER A 213 -25.01 12.69 22.60
CA SER A 213 -25.00 13.17 23.99
C SER A 213 -23.99 12.46 24.89
N PHE A 214 -23.23 11.48 24.37
CA PHE A 214 -22.23 10.79 25.18
C PHE A 214 -21.06 11.72 25.53
N ASP A 215 -20.92 12.07 26.81
CA ASP A 215 -19.80 12.84 27.31
C ASP A 215 -18.71 11.91 27.86
N GLY A 216 -17.64 11.71 27.08
CA GLY A 216 -16.48 10.92 27.49
C GLY A 216 -15.63 11.60 28.56
N VAL A 217 -15.68 12.93 28.69
CA VAL A 217 -14.76 13.70 29.57
C VAL A 217 -14.92 13.32 31.03
N GLN A 218 -16.14 13.00 31.47
CA GLN A 218 -16.42 12.59 32.86
C GLN A 218 -15.74 11.27 33.26
N TYR A 219 -15.28 10.48 32.29
CA TYR A 219 -14.65 9.18 32.50
C TYR A 219 -13.12 9.23 32.35
N LEU A 220 -12.54 10.41 32.09
CA LEU A 220 -11.09 10.58 31.97
C LEU A 220 -10.53 11.42 33.11
N LYS A 221 -9.33 11.03 33.57
CA LYS A 221 -8.45 11.84 34.41
C LYS A 221 -7.06 11.82 33.81
N THR A 222 -6.30 12.90 33.97
CA THR A 222 -4.90 12.95 33.53
C THR A 222 -3.98 13.36 34.67
N ASP A 223 -2.76 12.83 34.66
CA ASP A 223 -1.67 13.26 35.52
C ASP A 223 -0.42 13.53 34.66
N PRO A 224 0.06 14.79 34.55
CA PRO A 224 -0.51 16.00 35.14
C PRO A 224 -1.86 16.40 34.50
N LEU A 225 -2.59 17.30 35.17
CA LEU A 225 -3.85 17.85 34.65
C LEU A 225 -3.63 18.63 33.35
N VAL A 226 -4.46 18.36 32.34
CA VAL A 226 -4.45 19.07 31.05
C VAL A 226 -5.62 20.05 30.93
N ASP A 227 -5.51 20.97 29.97
CA ASP A 227 -6.60 21.91 29.69
C ASP A 227 -7.85 21.20 29.14
N LYS A 228 -9.01 21.86 29.24
CA LYS A 228 -10.31 21.28 28.82
C LYS A 228 -10.36 20.87 27.35
N LYS A 229 -9.69 21.62 26.46
CA LYS A 229 -9.69 21.32 25.02
C LYS A 229 -8.89 20.04 24.75
N ARG A 230 -7.76 19.87 25.44
CA ARG A 230 -6.96 18.64 25.39
C ARG A 230 -7.70 17.45 25.99
N LEU A 231 -8.31 17.62 27.16
CA LEU A 231 -9.09 16.56 27.81
C LEU A 231 -10.25 16.09 26.90
N ALA A 232 -10.92 17.01 26.22
CA ALA A 232 -11.95 16.69 25.24
C ALA A 232 -11.40 15.97 23.99
N ALA A 233 -10.17 16.27 23.57
CA ALA A 233 -9.51 15.54 22.49
C ALA A 233 -9.19 14.10 22.90
N TYR A 234 -8.61 13.90 24.09
CA TYR A 234 -8.37 12.57 24.65
C TYR A 234 -9.68 11.79 24.85
N ALA A 235 -10.75 12.43 25.30
CA ALA A 235 -12.04 11.77 25.43
C ALA A 235 -12.57 11.25 24.08
N LYS A 236 -12.39 12.02 22.99
CA LYS A 236 -12.77 11.57 21.63
C LYS A 236 -11.90 10.43 21.10
N GLU A 237 -10.63 10.43 21.47
CA GLU A 237 -9.65 9.42 21.05
C GLU A 237 -9.84 8.09 21.79
N TYR A 238 -9.96 8.14 23.12
CA TYR A 238 -9.98 6.95 23.97
C TYR A 238 -11.39 6.44 24.27
N LEU A 239 -12.39 7.31 24.28
CA LEU A 239 -13.80 6.95 24.53
C LEU A 239 -14.71 7.51 23.42
N PRO A 240 -14.49 7.15 22.15
CA PRO A 240 -15.42 7.53 21.09
C PRO A 240 -16.80 6.93 21.39
N ALA A 241 -17.86 7.73 21.25
CA ALA A 241 -19.22 7.30 21.55
C ALA A 241 -19.63 6.03 20.77
N ILE A 242 -19.10 5.92 19.55
CA ILE A 242 -19.29 4.81 18.61
C ILE A 242 -17.96 4.41 17.99
N GLU A 243 -17.78 3.12 17.71
CA GLU A 243 -16.65 2.60 16.92
C GLU A 243 -17.20 1.66 15.84
N HIS A 244 -16.76 1.90 14.60
CA HIS A 244 -16.87 0.93 13.51
C HIS A 244 -15.53 0.25 13.36
N ASN A 245 -15.46 -1.07 13.62
CA ASN A 245 -14.25 -1.85 13.37
C ASN A 245 -14.52 -2.91 12.30
N PRO A 246 -14.45 -2.55 11.01
CA PRO A 246 -14.47 -3.53 9.93
C PRO A 246 -13.39 -4.60 10.13
N VAL A 247 -13.72 -5.83 9.76
CA VAL A 247 -12.81 -6.97 9.88
C VAL A 247 -12.73 -7.64 8.52
N ILE A 248 -11.50 -7.89 8.07
CA ILE A 248 -11.22 -8.71 6.89
C ILE A 248 -10.48 -9.96 7.37
N ILE A 249 -11.01 -11.13 7.04
CA ILE A 249 -10.32 -12.41 7.26
C ILE A 249 -9.86 -12.92 5.90
N PHE A 250 -8.56 -13.12 5.72
CA PHE A 250 -7.99 -13.74 4.52
C PHE A 250 -7.66 -15.21 4.79
N HIS A 251 -8.07 -16.06 3.84
CA HIS A 251 -7.70 -17.48 3.79
C HIS A 251 -6.60 -17.67 2.75
N LEU A 252 -5.39 -18.00 3.21
CA LEU A 252 -4.17 -18.04 2.42
C LEU A 252 -4.02 -19.34 1.63
N ARG A 253 -3.29 -19.26 0.52
CA ARG A 253 -2.99 -20.39 -0.35
C ARG A 253 -1.97 -21.31 0.30
N PRO A 254 -2.27 -22.60 0.49
CA PRO A 254 -1.31 -23.55 1.05
C PRO A 254 -0.18 -23.85 0.07
N GLY A 255 1.02 -24.09 0.59
CA GLY A 255 2.15 -24.64 -0.16
C GLY A 255 2.87 -23.65 -1.08
N VAL A 256 2.56 -22.36 -1.00
CA VAL A 256 3.36 -21.32 -1.67
C VAL A 256 4.75 -21.26 -1.05
N ARG A 257 5.77 -21.10 -1.88
CA ARG A 257 7.16 -21.00 -1.47
C ARG A 257 7.74 -19.66 -1.86
N PHE A 258 8.58 -19.10 -1.00
CA PHE A 258 9.57 -18.11 -1.39
C PHE A 258 10.63 -18.76 -2.29
N HIS A 259 11.40 -17.92 -2.97
CA HIS A 259 12.43 -18.37 -3.92
C HIS A 259 13.54 -19.23 -3.29
N ASP A 260 13.73 -19.18 -1.97
CA ASP A 260 14.65 -20.04 -1.22
C ASP A 260 14.02 -21.36 -0.73
N GLY A 261 12.74 -21.58 -1.04
CA GLY A 261 11.98 -22.76 -0.64
C GLY A 261 11.25 -22.66 0.70
N HIS A 262 11.44 -21.57 1.46
CA HIS A 262 10.67 -21.31 2.69
C HIS A 262 9.17 -21.23 2.37
N ILE A 263 8.33 -21.75 3.25
CA ILE A 263 6.87 -21.76 3.04
C ILE A 263 6.31 -20.40 3.45
N PHE A 264 5.53 -19.79 2.56
CA PHE A 264 4.77 -18.58 2.87
C PHE A 264 3.62 -18.91 3.83
N ASP A 265 3.45 -18.09 4.87
CA ASP A 265 2.36 -18.22 5.83
C ASP A 265 1.80 -16.87 6.35
N ALA A 266 0.83 -16.93 7.26
CA ALA A 266 0.20 -15.75 7.84
C ALA A 266 1.14 -14.86 8.68
N GLY A 267 2.27 -15.42 9.16
CA GLY A 267 3.34 -14.68 9.83
C GLY A 267 3.97 -13.65 8.91
N ASP A 268 4.25 -14.01 7.66
CA ASP A 268 4.81 -13.09 6.64
C ASP A 268 3.87 -11.90 6.37
N VAL A 269 2.56 -12.14 6.38
CA VAL A 269 1.55 -11.08 6.20
C VAL A 269 1.57 -10.10 7.38
N ARG A 270 1.55 -10.63 8.61
CA ARG A 270 1.64 -9.80 9.82
C ARG A 270 2.97 -9.04 9.86
N PHE A 271 4.07 -9.71 9.59
CA PHE A 271 5.41 -9.12 9.53
C PHE A 271 5.46 -7.98 8.51
N THR A 272 4.90 -8.16 7.32
CA THR A 272 4.88 -7.11 6.28
C THR A 272 4.14 -5.86 6.77
N TYR A 273 2.99 -6.02 7.43
CA TYR A 273 2.28 -4.90 8.06
C TYR A 273 3.12 -4.21 9.14
N GLU A 274 3.71 -4.99 10.05
CA GLU A 274 4.55 -4.46 11.13
C GLU A 274 5.77 -3.70 10.58
N ALA A 275 6.39 -4.21 9.52
CA ALA A 275 7.52 -3.57 8.86
C ALA A 275 7.14 -2.25 8.18
N ILE A 276 5.94 -2.13 7.60
CA ILE A 276 5.41 -0.86 7.05
C ILE A 276 5.17 0.17 8.16
N MET A 277 4.69 -0.30 9.31
CA MET A 277 4.35 0.56 10.45
C MET A 277 5.56 0.93 11.31
N ASP A 278 6.69 0.22 11.19
CA ASP A 278 7.93 0.56 11.89
C ASP A 278 8.48 1.92 11.39
N PRO A 279 8.56 2.96 12.25
CA PRO A 279 9.06 4.27 11.86
C PRO A 279 10.53 4.25 11.40
N LYS A 280 11.33 3.22 11.73
CA LYS A 280 12.71 3.07 11.23
C LYS A 280 12.77 2.81 9.73
N ASN A 281 11.71 2.28 9.13
CA ASN A 281 11.66 1.93 7.71
C ASN A 281 11.18 3.11 6.85
N LEU A 282 10.53 4.12 7.44
CA LEU A 282 10.03 5.31 6.75
C LEU A 282 9.24 4.95 5.48
N SER A 283 8.37 3.94 5.58
CA SER A 283 7.61 3.46 4.43
C SER A 283 6.71 4.58 3.87
N PRO A 284 6.68 4.82 2.54
CA PRO A 284 5.70 5.72 1.94
C PRO A 284 4.26 5.18 2.06
N ARG A 285 4.08 3.89 2.42
CA ARG A 285 2.78 3.20 2.51
C ARG A 285 2.14 3.27 3.89
N THR A 286 2.79 3.85 4.90
CA THR A 286 2.26 3.93 6.27
C THR A 286 0.84 4.51 6.31
N ALA A 287 0.52 5.49 5.46
CA ALA A 287 -0.82 6.09 5.42
C ALA A 287 -1.94 5.12 5.00
N ASP A 288 -1.64 4.13 4.15
CA ASP A 288 -2.61 3.15 3.66
C ASP A 288 -2.90 2.05 4.69
N TYR A 289 -1.93 1.78 5.57
CA TYR A 289 -2.00 0.76 6.61
C TYR A 289 -2.33 1.34 8.00
N GLU A 290 -2.18 2.65 8.22
CA GLU A 290 -2.56 3.34 9.46
C GLU A 290 -4.00 3.06 9.93
N PRO A 291 -5.02 2.91 9.04
CA PRO A 291 -6.38 2.58 9.46
C PRO A 291 -6.52 1.20 10.12
N ILE A 292 -5.54 0.31 10.00
CA ILE A 292 -5.53 -0.99 10.65
C ILE A 292 -5.29 -0.79 12.15
N LYS A 293 -6.15 -1.42 12.94
CA LYS A 293 -6.08 -1.52 14.39
C LYS A 293 -5.17 -2.66 14.81
N GLU A 294 -5.30 -3.81 14.17
CA GLU A 294 -4.62 -5.04 14.56
C GLU A 294 -4.56 -6.04 13.40
N VAL A 295 -3.50 -6.83 13.34
CA VAL A 295 -3.34 -7.99 12.45
C VAL A 295 -3.08 -9.23 13.31
N GLU A 296 -4.07 -10.10 13.39
CA GLU A 296 -4.04 -11.32 14.19
C GLU A 296 -3.78 -12.53 13.28
N VAL A 297 -2.78 -13.34 13.64
CA VAL A 297 -2.55 -14.66 13.02
C VAL A 297 -3.41 -15.66 13.78
N LEU A 298 -4.48 -16.15 13.15
CA LEU A 298 -5.37 -17.14 13.74
C LEU A 298 -4.79 -18.55 13.62
N ASP A 299 -4.18 -18.83 12.47
CA ASP A 299 -3.37 -20.02 12.17
C ASP A 299 -2.44 -19.71 10.98
N SER A 300 -1.63 -20.68 10.53
CA SER A 300 -0.65 -20.47 9.46
C SER A 300 -1.25 -20.03 8.13
N LEU A 301 -2.54 -20.28 7.87
CA LEU A 301 -3.21 -19.94 6.62
C LEU A 301 -4.37 -18.97 6.81
N THR A 302 -4.55 -18.40 8.00
CA THR A 302 -5.67 -17.51 8.29
C THR A 302 -5.19 -16.28 9.05
N VAL A 303 -5.36 -15.12 8.43
CA VAL A 303 -5.02 -13.82 9.01
C VAL A 303 -6.25 -12.94 9.12
N ARG A 304 -6.44 -12.34 10.28
CA ARG A 304 -7.57 -11.47 10.61
C ARG A 304 -7.07 -10.04 10.80
N ILE A 305 -7.58 -9.13 9.98
CA ILE A 305 -7.22 -7.71 10.00
C ILE A 305 -8.42 -6.92 10.53
N VAL A 306 -8.20 -6.19 11.61
CA VAL A 306 -9.20 -5.32 12.23
C VAL A 306 -8.87 -3.88 11.89
N TYR A 307 -9.84 -3.13 11.41
CA TYR A 307 -9.70 -1.70 11.14
C TYR A 307 -10.25 -0.89 12.31
N LYS A 308 -9.73 0.31 12.54
CA LYS A 308 -10.22 1.23 13.60
C LYS A 308 -11.32 2.19 13.13
N ARG A 309 -11.66 2.13 11.83
CA ARG A 309 -12.70 2.94 11.17
C ARG A 309 -13.04 2.37 9.80
N LEU A 310 -14.16 2.82 9.23
CA LEU A 310 -14.51 2.55 7.83
C LEU A 310 -13.40 3.05 6.89
N TYR A 311 -12.91 2.17 6.02
CA TYR A 311 -11.84 2.48 5.08
C TYR A 311 -12.10 1.79 3.74
N SER A 312 -12.67 2.53 2.80
CA SER A 312 -13.06 2.01 1.47
C SER A 312 -11.90 1.36 0.69
N PRO A 313 -10.66 1.91 0.69
CA PRO A 313 -9.54 1.31 -0.03
C PRO A 313 -8.99 -0.01 0.55
N ALA A 314 -9.54 -0.52 1.67
CA ALA A 314 -8.96 -1.61 2.46
C ALA A 314 -8.48 -2.82 1.63
N LEU A 315 -9.28 -3.31 0.67
CA LEU A 315 -8.87 -4.43 -0.17
C LEU A 315 -7.70 -4.08 -1.11
N GLY A 316 -7.70 -2.87 -1.68
CA GLY A 316 -6.64 -2.43 -2.58
C GLY A 316 -5.28 -2.27 -1.90
N THR A 317 -5.27 -1.97 -0.60
CA THR A 317 -4.04 -1.86 0.19
C THR A 317 -3.23 -3.17 0.20
N TRP A 318 -3.91 -4.32 0.15
CA TRP A 318 -3.29 -5.65 0.15
C TRP A 318 -2.90 -6.14 -1.26
N GLY A 319 -2.83 -5.23 -2.23
CA GLY A 319 -2.29 -5.46 -3.58
C GLY A 319 -0.78 -5.32 -3.71
N MET A 320 -0.07 -5.07 -2.60
CA MET A 320 1.39 -4.98 -2.56
C MET A 320 2.02 -6.35 -2.28
N GLY A 321 3.22 -6.59 -2.82
CA GLY A 321 4.02 -7.78 -2.55
C GLY A 321 4.33 -8.01 -1.07
N ILE A 322 4.17 -9.26 -0.61
CA ILE A 322 4.46 -9.68 0.77
C ILE A 322 5.96 -9.92 0.98
N LEU A 323 6.47 -9.48 2.12
CA LEU A 323 7.86 -9.64 2.51
C LEU A 323 8.10 -10.97 3.24
N PRO A 324 9.24 -11.64 3.01
CA PRO A 324 9.67 -12.81 3.77
C PRO A 324 10.13 -12.44 5.19
N GLU A 325 9.39 -12.88 6.22
CA GLU A 325 9.75 -12.62 7.62
C GLU A 325 11.11 -13.23 7.96
N HIS A 326 11.38 -14.45 7.50
CA HIS A 326 12.55 -15.23 7.92
C HIS A 326 13.90 -14.63 7.53
N ILE A 327 13.94 -13.72 6.54
CA ILE A 327 15.18 -13.02 6.12
C ILE A 327 15.21 -11.54 6.50
N LEU A 328 14.07 -10.97 6.92
CA LEU A 328 13.93 -9.54 7.23
C LEU A 328 13.53 -9.24 8.68
N ASN A 329 13.30 -10.27 9.50
CA ASN A 329 13.06 -10.07 10.92
C ASN A 329 14.29 -9.47 11.64
N GLN A 330 14.08 -9.06 12.89
CA GLN A 330 15.09 -8.37 13.67
C GLN A 330 16.40 -9.16 13.81
N GLU A 331 16.32 -10.49 13.96
CA GLU A 331 17.50 -11.35 14.09
C GLU A 331 18.26 -11.47 12.76
N ALA A 332 17.56 -11.57 11.64
CA ALA A 332 18.16 -11.61 10.32
C ALA A 332 18.86 -10.27 9.98
N LEU A 333 18.20 -9.14 10.25
CA LEU A 333 18.79 -7.81 10.07
C LEU A 333 19.99 -7.58 10.99
N LYS A 334 19.96 -8.08 12.23
CA LYS A 334 21.10 -8.02 13.14
C LYS A 334 22.30 -8.80 12.60
N LYS A 335 22.09 -10.04 12.14
CA LYS A 335 23.15 -10.86 11.53
C LYS A 335 23.71 -10.20 10.28
N GLU A 336 22.86 -9.59 9.47
CA GLU A 336 23.30 -8.84 8.30
C GLU A 336 24.16 -7.62 8.69
N ALA A 337 23.73 -6.85 9.70
CA ALA A 337 24.49 -5.71 10.21
C ALA A 337 25.89 -6.13 10.68
N GLU A 338 25.98 -7.21 11.46
CA GLU A 338 27.25 -7.77 11.94
C GLU A 338 28.15 -8.19 10.78
N ARG A 339 27.61 -8.90 9.77
CA ARG A 339 28.35 -9.29 8.56
C ARG A 339 28.89 -8.09 7.78
N LEU A 340 28.13 -7.00 7.74
CA LEU A 340 28.50 -5.76 7.05
C LEU A 340 29.37 -4.82 7.90
N GLY A 341 29.69 -5.18 9.15
CA GLY A 341 30.44 -4.32 10.08
C GLY A 341 29.68 -3.05 10.48
N LYS A 342 28.35 -3.08 10.42
CA LYS A 342 27.45 -1.98 10.82
C LYS A 342 26.95 -2.19 12.25
N ASP A 343 26.56 -1.10 12.89
CA ASP A 343 25.95 -1.09 14.23
C ASP A 343 24.53 -1.68 14.16
N PRO A 344 24.26 -2.86 14.78
CA PRO A 344 22.96 -3.51 14.69
C PRO A 344 21.81 -2.69 15.27
N ASP A 345 22.07 -1.81 16.24
CA ASP A 345 21.03 -0.99 16.87
C ASP A 345 20.54 0.14 15.94
N LYS A 346 21.37 0.50 14.94
CA LYS A 346 21.08 1.55 13.94
C LYS A 346 20.79 1.01 12.55
N PHE A 347 20.95 -0.30 12.36
CA PHE A 347 20.66 -0.97 11.11
C PHE A 347 19.15 -1.24 11.01
N SER A 348 18.56 -0.86 9.88
CA SER A 348 17.17 -1.12 9.52
C SER A 348 17.10 -1.66 8.11
N MET A 349 15.89 -2.03 7.69
CA MET A 349 15.63 -2.58 6.36
C MET A 349 16.12 -1.65 5.24
N ARG A 350 16.14 -0.33 5.48
CA ARG A 350 16.62 0.67 4.51
C ARG A 350 18.12 0.57 4.19
N GLN A 351 18.91 -0.08 5.03
CA GLN A 351 20.34 -0.30 4.78
C GLN A 351 20.67 -1.76 4.44
N SER A 352 19.65 -2.62 4.34
CA SER A 352 19.78 -4.02 3.95
C SER A 352 20.16 -4.13 2.47
N GLU A 353 20.93 -5.17 2.14
CA GLU A 353 21.20 -5.58 0.78
C GLU A 353 19.94 -6.08 0.06
N PHE A 354 18.85 -6.36 0.79
CA PHE A 354 17.55 -6.75 0.23
C PHE A 354 17.00 -5.75 -0.78
N ASP A 355 17.25 -4.44 -0.58
CA ASP A 355 16.87 -3.38 -1.52
C ASP A 355 17.48 -3.56 -2.92
N ARG A 356 18.57 -4.33 -3.03
CA ARG A 356 19.30 -4.61 -4.26
C ARG A 356 19.33 -6.10 -4.63
N HIS A 357 18.90 -6.97 -3.72
CA HIS A 357 18.83 -8.42 -3.88
C HIS A 357 17.50 -8.92 -3.29
N PRO A 358 16.36 -8.51 -3.85
CA PRO A 358 15.05 -8.87 -3.32
C PRO A 358 14.81 -10.37 -3.46
N MET A 359 14.01 -10.90 -2.55
CA MET A 359 13.53 -12.27 -2.57
C MET A 359 12.04 -12.26 -2.24
N GLY A 360 11.24 -12.92 -3.06
CA GLY A 360 9.81 -13.00 -2.88
C GLY A 360 9.30 -14.40 -3.19
N CYS A 361 8.02 -14.48 -3.49
CA CYS A 361 7.31 -15.71 -3.88
C CYS A 361 6.64 -15.57 -5.26
N GLY A 362 7.02 -14.55 -6.02
CA GLY A 362 6.53 -14.28 -7.37
C GLY A 362 7.16 -15.16 -8.45
N PRO A 363 6.76 -14.98 -9.72
CA PRO A 363 7.13 -15.85 -10.84
C PRO A 363 8.61 -15.80 -11.26
N PHE A 364 9.35 -14.77 -10.86
CA PHE A 364 10.77 -14.60 -11.20
C PHE A 364 11.64 -14.39 -9.97
N VAL A 365 12.79 -15.06 -9.96
CA VAL A 365 13.84 -14.93 -8.95
C VAL A 365 14.82 -13.86 -9.39
N PHE A 366 15.20 -12.97 -8.46
CA PHE A 366 16.24 -11.98 -8.73
C PHE A 366 17.60 -12.64 -9.01
N LYS A 367 18.29 -12.17 -10.05
CA LYS A 367 19.63 -12.66 -10.41
C LYS A 367 20.71 -11.59 -10.25
N GLU A 368 20.58 -10.48 -10.96
CA GLU A 368 21.58 -9.41 -10.92
C GLU A 368 20.93 -8.05 -11.21
N TRP A 369 21.43 -7.02 -10.53
CA TRP A 369 21.16 -5.64 -10.87
C TRP A 369 22.48 -4.91 -11.08
N LYS A 370 22.72 -4.53 -12.33
CA LYS A 370 23.83 -3.69 -12.74
C LYS A 370 23.32 -2.29 -13.02
N SER A 371 23.66 -1.37 -12.11
CA SER A 371 23.20 0.03 -12.14
C SER A 371 23.41 0.69 -13.49
N ASP A 372 22.38 1.42 -13.92
CA ASP A 372 22.30 2.13 -15.20
C ASP A 372 22.51 1.23 -16.44
N GLN A 373 22.42 -0.09 -16.29
CA GLN A 373 22.58 -1.06 -17.38
C GLN A 373 21.39 -2.00 -17.49
N PHE A 374 21.17 -2.86 -16.51
CA PHE A 374 20.05 -3.81 -16.53
C PHE A 374 19.71 -4.40 -15.16
N ILE A 375 18.49 -4.94 -15.06
CA ILE A 375 18.04 -5.86 -14.02
C ILE A 375 17.66 -7.18 -14.69
N ASP A 376 18.23 -8.27 -14.19
CA ASP A 376 18.07 -9.63 -14.71
C ASP A 376 17.38 -10.52 -13.68
N LEU A 377 16.37 -11.26 -14.13
CA LEU A 377 15.60 -12.19 -13.32
C LEU A 377 15.53 -13.55 -14.03
N ASP A 378 15.74 -14.62 -13.27
CA ASP A 378 15.54 -15.99 -13.74
C ASP A 378 14.13 -16.48 -13.38
N ARG A 379 13.55 -17.36 -14.20
CA ARG A 379 12.24 -17.95 -13.93
C ARG A 379 12.25 -18.77 -12.64
N PHE A 380 11.22 -18.63 -11.82
CA PHE A 380 10.98 -19.53 -10.70
C PHE A 380 10.22 -20.78 -11.18
N GLU A 381 10.90 -21.93 -11.23
CA GLU A 381 10.32 -23.19 -11.73
C GLU A 381 9.19 -23.71 -10.83
N ASP A 382 9.27 -23.47 -9.53
CA ASP A 382 8.29 -23.94 -8.53
C ASP A 382 7.17 -22.91 -8.26
N TYR A 383 6.94 -21.97 -9.19
CA TYR A 383 5.91 -20.96 -9.04
C TYR A 383 4.50 -21.58 -8.96
N TRP A 384 3.72 -21.14 -7.97
CA TRP A 384 2.46 -21.80 -7.58
C TRP A 384 1.35 -21.73 -8.64
N GLU A 385 1.39 -20.75 -9.54
CA GLU A 385 0.44 -20.61 -10.66
C GLU A 385 0.93 -21.33 -11.95
N GLY A 386 2.09 -21.98 -11.88
CA GLY A 386 2.79 -22.55 -13.01
C GLY A 386 3.89 -21.63 -13.53
N SER A 387 5.06 -22.20 -13.80
CA SER A 387 6.23 -21.45 -14.21
C SER A 387 5.98 -20.63 -15.49
N PRO A 388 6.44 -19.37 -15.58
CA PRO A 388 6.41 -18.58 -16.81
C PRO A 388 6.93 -19.32 -18.05
N HIS A 389 6.42 -18.97 -19.24
CA HIS A 389 6.82 -19.66 -20.47
C HIS A 389 8.27 -19.37 -20.89
N TYR A 390 8.77 -18.16 -20.63
CA TYR A 390 10.16 -17.78 -20.86
C TYR A 390 10.99 -17.95 -19.58
N LYS A 391 12.28 -18.24 -19.74
CA LYS A 391 13.19 -18.62 -18.66
C LYS A 391 13.88 -17.44 -17.98
N ARG A 392 13.92 -16.28 -18.63
CA ARG A 392 14.67 -15.11 -18.16
C ARG A 392 13.95 -13.82 -18.54
N TYR A 393 13.88 -12.88 -17.61
CA TYR A 393 13.37 -11.53 -17.83
C TYR A 393 14.52 -10.54 -17.67
N VAL A 394 14.71 -9.64 -18.65
CA VAL A 394 15.74 -8.60 -18.56
C VAL A 394 15.11 -7.24 -18.79
N MET A 395 15.23 -6.35 -17.80
CA MET A 395 14.92 -4.94 -17.97
C MET A 395 16.21 -4.18 -18.23
N ARG A 396 16.38 -3.65 -19.44
CA ARG A 396 17.52 -2.79 -19.81
C ARG A 396 17.22 -1.33 -19.53
N ILE A 397 18.20 -0.61 -19.00
CA ILE A 397 18.08 0.83 -18.72
C ILE A 397 18.60 1.60 -19.93
N ILE A 398 17.68 2.17 -20.70
CA ILE A 398 17.96 2.91 -21.93
C ILE A 398 17.19 4.24 -21.86
N PRO A 399 17.80 5.32 -21.33
CA PRO A 399 17.10 6.59 -21.14
C PRO A 399 16.60 7.25 -22.43
N ASP A 400 17.28 7.00 -23.55
CA ASP A 400 16.96 7.61 -24.84
C ASP A 400 15.95 6.77 -25.63
N LEU A 401 14.78 7.36 -25.92
CA LEU A 401 13.66 6.69 -26.59
C LEU A 401 13.95 6.33 -28.06
N LEU A 402 14.81 7.10 -28.74
CA LEU A 402 15.22 6.78 -30.11
C LEU A 402 16.10 5.53 -30.13
N THR A 403 17.02 5.42 -29.18
CA THR A 403 17.85 4.22 -28.99
C THR A 403 16.98 2.99 -28.71
N GLN A 404 15.96 3.11 -27.85
CA GLN A 404 14.99 2.03 -27.63
C GLN A 404 14.27 1.63 -28.93
N GLU A 405 13.84 2.60 -29.75
CA GLU A 405 13.20 2.31 -31.03
C GLU A 405 14.15 1.55 -31.98
N MET A 406 15.39 2.01 -32.11
CA MET A 406 16.40 1.37 -32.97
C MET A 406 16.71 -0.06 -32.52
N GLU A 407 16.84 -0.27 -31.21
CA GLU A 407 17.09 -1.59 -30.63
C GLU A 407 15.89 -2.55 -30.75
N PHE A 408 14.67 -2.02 -30.67
CA PHE A 408 13.45 -2.79 -30.96
C PHE A 408 13.40 -3.23 -32.43
N TYR A 409 13.73 -2.35 -33.39
CA TYR A 409 13.84 -2.74 -34.80
C TYR A 409 14.93 -3.77 -35.06
N ALA A 410 16.05 -3.68 -34.34
CA ALA A 410 17.14 -4.66 -34.40
C ALA A 410 16.76 -6.01 -33.77
N GLY A 411 15.64 -6.08 -33.04
CA GLY A 411 15.16 -7.29 -32.37
C GLY A 411 15.91 -7.61 -31.07
N THR A 412 16.57 -6.62 -30.47
CA THR A 412 17.25 -6.74 -29.16
C THR A 412 16.35 -6.41 -27.97
N LEU A 413 15.24 -5.72 -28.22
CA LEU A 413 14.13 -5.54 -27.28
C LEU A 413 12.90 -6.28 -27.82
N ASP A 414 12.13 -6.89 -26.92
CA ASP A 414 10.90 -7.63 -27.27
C ASP A 414 9.64 -6.77 -27.13
N SER A 415 9.73 -5.64 -26.43
CA SER A 415 8.65 -4.65 -26.31
C SER A 415 9.17 -3.22 -26.40
N TYR A 416 8.31 -2.32 -26.89
CA TYR A 416 8.61 -0.91 -27.05
C TYR A 416 7.37 -0.05 -26.75
N GLN A 417 7.55 0.98 -25.92
CA GLN A 417 6.50 1.96 -25.62
C GLN A 417 6.43 2.99 -26.74
N VAL A 418 5.51 2.72 -27.68
CA VAL A 418 5.33 3.51 -28.91
C VAL A 418 4.96 4.96 -28.58
N GLN A 419 5.68 5.91 -29.16
CA GLN A 419 5.37 7.33 -29.02
C GLN A 419 4.15 7.70 -29.88
N PRO A 420 3.34 8.70 -29.47
CA PRO A 420 2.09 9.00 -30.17
C PRO A 420 2.22 9.25 -31.68
N HIS A 421 3.27 9.97 -32.10
CA HIS A 421 3.56 10.26 -33.50
C HIS A 421 3.95 9.04 -34.35
N GLN A 422 4.32 7.92 -33.71
CA GLN A 422 4.75 6.69 -34.40
C GLN A 422 3.61 5.68 -34.58
N VAL A 423 2.50 5.82 -33.83
CA VAL A 423 1.41 4.84 -33.77
C VAL A 423 0.87 4.49 -35.16
N GLU A 424 0.54 5.50 -35.97
CA GLU A 424 -0.04 5.29 -37.31
C GLU A 424 0.86 4.49 -38.26
N ARG A 425 2.18 4.62 -38.11
CA ARG A 425 3.17 3.88 -38.91
C ARG A 425 3.34 2.46 -38.38
N LEU A 426 3.58 2.31 -37.08
CA LEU A 426 3.91 1.02 -36.46
C LEU A 426 2.72 0.06 -36.40
N LYS A 427 1.50 0.57 -36.22
CA LYS A 427 0.27 -0.24 -36.23
C LYS A 427 0.04 -0.97 -37.57
N LYS A 428 0.56 -0.41 -38.68
CA LYS A 428 0.42 -0.97 -40.03
C LYS A 428 1.58 -1.88 -40.42
N ASP A 429 2.62 -1.96 -39.61
CA ASP A 429 3.81 -2.76 -39.90
C ASP A 429 3.55 -4.23 -39.51
N PRO A 430 3.50 -5.17 -40.47
CA PRO A 430 3.16 -6.56 -40.18
C PRO A 430 4.23 -7.30 -39.37
N ARG A 431 5.40 -6.68 -39.13
CA ARG A 431 6.46 -7.25 -38.29
C ARG A 431 6.13 -7.18 -36.80
N PHE A 432 5.22 -6.31 -36.39
CA PHE A 432 4.93 -6.03 -34.99
C PHE A 432 3.48 -6.27 -34.64
N GLN A 433 3.26 -6.65 -33.39
CA GLN A 433 1.94 -6.68 -32.78
C GLN A 433 1.74 -5.40 -31.97
N SER A 434 0.63 -4.70 -32.19
CA SER A 434 0.30 -3.46 -31.50
C SER A 434 -0.83 -3.70 -30.51
N PHE A 435 -0.61 -3.29 -29.26
CA PHE A 435 -1.61 -3.29 -28.19
C PHE A 435 -1.85 -1.84 -27.77
N SER A 436 -3.12 -1.45 -27.63
CA SER A 436 -3.52 -0.10 -27.25
C SER A 436 -4.78 -0.17 -26.42
N GLY A 437 -4.81 0.62 -25.36
CA GLY A 437 -5.94 0.73 -24.43
C GLY A 437 -5.69 1.86 -23.44
N THR A 438 -6.74 2.29 -22.75
CA THR A 438 -6.67 3.32 -21.73
C THR A 438 -5.83 2.82 -20.56
N SER A 439 -4.79 3.57 -20.19
CA SER A 439 -3.93 3.23 -19.05
C SER A 439 -4.54 3.72 -17.73
N PHE A 440 -4.21 3.06 -16.63
CA PHE A 440 -4.58 3.51 -15.28
C PHE A 440 -3.64 4.62 -14.79
N GLY A 441 -3.59 5.73 -15.52
CA GLY A 441 -2.69 6.85 -15.24
C GLY A 441 -3.19 8.15 -15.86
N TYR A 442 -2.65 9.27 -15.38
CA TYR A 442 -2.93 10.61 -15.92
C TYR A 442 -1.67 11.48 -15.85
N THR A 443 -1.56 12.41 -16.79
CA THR A 443 -0.49 13.44 -16.80
C THR A 443 -1.05 14.75 -16.28
N TYR A 444 -0.30 15.45 -15.43
CA TYR A 444 -0.76 16.71 -14.84
C TYR A 444 0.38 17.70 -14.59
N ILE A 445 0.01 18.98 -14.41
CA ILE A 445 0.91 20.02 -13.93
C ILE A 445 0.67 20.20 -12.43
N GLY A 446 1.68 19.83 -11.62
CA GLY A 446 1.64 20.01 -10.17
C GLY A 446 2.09 21.40 -9.74
N TYR A 447 1.18 22.21 -9.20
CA TYR A 447 1.54 23.52 -8.64
C TYR A 447 1.92 23.42 -7.16
N ASN A 448 3.13 23.86 -6.80
CA ASN A 448 3.54 23.93 -5.40
C ASN A 448 2.80 25.08 -4.66
N MET A 449 1.70 24.74 -3.99
CA MET A 449 0.83 25.69 -3.28
C MET A 449 1.49 26.40 -2.09
N ARG A 450 2.69 25.98 -1.67
CA ARG A 450 3.46 26.64 -0.61
C ARG A 450 4.23 27.87 -1.10
N ARG A 451 4.29 28.10 -2.42
CA ARG A 451 5.09 29.14 -3.05
C ARG A 451 4.22 30.14 -3.83
N ALA A 452 4.44 31.43 -3.65
CA ALA A 452 3.82 32.45 -4.48
C ALA A 452 4.34 32.40 -5.94
N PRO A 453 3.51 32.67 -6.97
CA PRO A 453 2.09 33.06 -6.89
C PRO A 453 1.11 31.87 -6.84
N PHE A 454 1.60 30.63 -6.78
CA PHE A 454 0.76 29.42 -6.83
C PHE A 454 -0.08 29.17 -5.58
N ASN A 455 0.16 29.90 -4.49
CA ASN A 455 -0.68 29.89 -3.30
C ASN A 455 -2.07 30.54 -3.54
N ASP A 456 -2.20 31.45 -4.52
CA ASP A 456 -3.49 32.04 -4.91
C ASP A 456 -4.27 31.13 -5.87
N VAL A 457 -5.50 30.75 -5.48
CA VAL A 457 -6.39 29.92 -6.31
C VAL A 457 -6.75 30.58 -7.66
N ARG A 458 -6.80 31.91 -7.71
CA ARG A 458 -7.13 32.66 -8.93
C ARG A 458 -6.03 32.50 -9.99
N VAL A 459 -4.77 32.47 -9.56
CA VAL A 459 -3.61 32.24 -10.44
C VAL A 459 -3.67 30.85 -11.05
N ARG A 460 -3.90 29.81 -10.23
CA ARG A 460 -3.99 28.43 -10.73
C ARG A 460 -5.17 28.23 -11.70
N ARG A 461 -6.31 28.87 -11.43
CA ARG A 461 -7.46 28.88 -12.36
C ARG A 461 -7.12 29.56 -13.68
N ALA A 462 -6.49 30.74 -13.64
CA ALA A 462 -6.07 31.44 -14.85
C ALA A 462 -5.07 30.63 -15.70
N LEU A 463 -4.10 29.98 -15.06
CA LEU A 463 -3.14 29.10 -15.74
C LEU A 463 -3.83 27.87 -16.34
N GLY A 464 -4.74 27.22 -15.61
CA GLY A 464 -5.52 26.09 -16.13
C GLY A 464 -6.38 26.46 -17.33
N MET A 465 -6.99 27.66 -17.33
CA MET A 465 -7.77 28.17 -18.48
C MET A 465 -6.90 28.61 -19.66
N ALA A 466 -5.62 28.91 -19.44
CA ALA A 466 -4.69 29.32 -20.49
C ALA A 466 -4.11 28.13 -21.28
N ILE A 467 -4.29 26.90 -20.77
CA ILE A 467 -3.81 25.68 -21.42
C ILE A 467 -4.95 25.05 -22.21
N ASP A 468 -4.77 24.97 -23.52
CA ASP A 468 -5.71 24.32 -24.44
C ASP A 468 -5.38 22.82 -24.51
N VAL A 469 -6.03 22.03 -23.64
CA VAL A 469 -5.80 20.58 -23.53
C VAL A 469 -6.18 19.85 -24.82
N ASN A 470 -7.22 20.30 -25.52
CA ASN A 470 -7.65 19.70 -26.78
C ASN A 470 -6.55 19.82 -27.83
N LYS A 471 -5.89 20.98 -27.95
CA LYS A 471 -4.74 21.12 -28.87
C LYS A 471 -3.55 20.25 -28.48
N ILE A 472 -3.32 19.99 -27.19
CA ILE A 472 -2.28 19.06 -26.75
C ILE A 472 -2.63 17.64 -27.23
N ILE A 473 -3.88 17.21 -27.03
CA ILE A 473 -4.36 15.90 -27.48
C ILE A 473 -4.23 15.77 -29.01
N ASP A 474 -4.67 16.78 -29.76
CA ASP A 474 -4.66 16.78 -31.21
C ASP A 474 -3.24 16.78 -31.80
N TYR A 475 -2.39 17.70 -31.35
CA TYR A 475 -1.11 18.00 -32.03
C TYR A 475 0.13 17.41 -31.35
N VAL A 476 0.09 17.19 -30.03
CA VAL A 476 1.23 16.61 -29.29
C VAL A 476 1.03 15.11 -29.11
N LEU A 477 -0.19 14.69 -28.77
CA LEU A 477 -0.53 13.29 -28.56
C LEU A 477 -1.17 12.62 -29.78
N TYR A 478 -1.37 13.31 -30.90
CA TYR A 478 -1.89 12.69 -32.13
C TYR A 478 -3.18 11.87 -31.91
N ASN A 479 -4.07 12.37 -31.05
CA ASN A 479 -5.29 11.68 -30.59
C ASN A 479 -5.06 10.36 -29.84
N GLN A 480 -3.87 10.13 -29.29
CA GLN A 480 -3.51 8.98 -28.43
C GLN A 480 -3.63 9.36 -26.94
N GLY A 481 -4.74 9.97 -26.56
CA GLY A 481 -5.04 10.41 -25.21
C GLY A 481 -6.49 10.91 -25.10
N GLU A 482 -6.99 10.99 -23.87
CA GLU A 482 -8.36 11.42 -23.53
C GLU A 482 -8.36 12.61 -22.55
#